data_AF-A0A383UWE7-F1
#
_entry.id   AF-A0A383UWE7-F1
#
_cell.length_a   1.000
_cell.length_b   1.000
_cell.length_c   1.000
_cell.angle_alpha   90.00
_cell.angle_beta   90.00
_cell.angle_gamma   90.00
#
_symmetry.space_group_name_H-M   'P 1'
#
loop_
_entity.id
_entity.type
_entity.pdbx_description
1 polymer ?
#
loop_
_entity_poly.entity_id
_entity_poly.type
_entity_poly.pdbx_seq_one_letter_code
_entity_poly.pdbx_strand_id
1 'polypeptide(L)'
;MSDAIKAHWSLVMDAKILHRDISVNNILLTGNKKTDKLGGVLIDLDLATLMSDGNFQEKAQVMTGTMQFIALDILENSFETTGTFVTDSYRYDLELFLYVLVWMCISRGWKKGTNPHETFVSKWYTGTAQEIHSHKQLSIKFVSFVKILFKFSSMFKDVKGLVKKFRDLLFFSKIKTQTGNLDDPNKLYEPIIAAFDSAIHSLKESQAMQPENSRSIEPIS
;
A
#
# COMPACT_ATOMS: atom_id res chain seq x y z
N MET A 1 -7.92 -4.37 -1.03
CA MET A 1 -6.88 -3.40 -1.46
C MET A 1 -7.03 -3.02 -2.93
N SER A 2 -7.15 -3.96 -3.88
CA SER A 2 -7.41 -3.63 -5.29
C SER A 2 -8.57 -2.62 -5.45
N ASP A 3 -9.72 -2.89 -4.83
CA ASP A 3 -10.88 -1.98 -4.90
C ASP A 3 -10.63 -0.62 -4.24
N ALA A 4 -9.82 -0.56 -3.17
CA ALA A 4 -9.48 0.70 -2.53
C ALA A 4 -8.58 1.56 -3.42
N ILE A 5 -7.66 0.95 -4.17
CA ILE A 5 -6.85 1.64 -5.17
C ILE A 5 -7.73 2.11 -6.34
N LYS A 6 -8.71 1.31 -6.77
CA LYS A 6 -9.70 1.72 -7.81
C LYS A 6 -10.57 2.88 -7.34
N ALA A 7 -11.01 2.87 -6.08
CA ALA A 7 -11.74 3.97 -5.46
C ALA A 7 -10.87 5.24 -5.39
N HIS A 8 -9.60 5.11 -4.95
CA HIS A 8 -8.64 6.21 -4.94
C HIS A 8 -8.38 6.76 -6.35
N TRP A 9 -8.26 5.90 -7.36
CA TRP A 9 -8.13 6.33 -8.76
C TRP A 9 -9.32 7.17 -9.21
N SER A 10 -10.55 6.76 -8.83
CA SER A 10 -11.77 7.53 -9.14
C SER A 10 -11.79 8.87 -8.40
N LEU A 11 -11.34 8.93 -7.15
CA LEU A 11 -11.18 10.21 -6.42
C LEU A 11 -10.24 11.17 -7.15
N VAL A 12 -9.10 10.67 -7.65
CA VAL A 12 -8.12 11.49 -8.36
C VAL A 12 -8.62 11.92 -9.74
N MET A 13 -9.23 11.00 -10.51
CA MET A 13 -9.62 11.27 -11.89
C MET A 13 -10.91 12.06 -11.99
N ASP A 14 -11.93 11.69 -11.23
CA ASP A 14 -13.29 12.22 -11.38
C ASP A 14 -13.55 13.37 -10.41
N ALA A 15 -13.15 13.22 -9.14
CA ALA A 15 -13.44 14.21 -8.09
C ALA A 15 -12.31 15.24 -7.89
N LYS A 16 -11.14 14.99 -8.49
CA LYS A 16 -9.92 15.78 -8.26
C LYS A 16 -9.51 15.87 -6.79
N ILE A 17 -9.67 14.77 -6.05
CA ILE A 17 -9.39 14.67 -4.62
C ILE A 17 -8.17 13.77 -4.36
N LEU A 18 -7.26 14.23 -3.51
CA LEU A 18 -6.23 13.42 -2.87
C LEU A 18 -6.67 13.05 -1.45
N HIS A 19 -6.43 11.81 -1.04
CA HIS A 19 -6.92 11.29 0.24
C HIS A 19 -6.01 11.68 1.40
N ARG A 20 -4.69 11.62 1.22
CA ARG A 20 -3.64 12.02 2.17
C ARG A 20 -3.56 11.23 3.49
N ASP A 21 -4.40 10.23 3.70
CA ASP A 21 -4.38 9.37 4.90
C ASP A 21 -4.77 7.93 4.57
N ILE A 22 -4.10 7.35 3.58
CA ILE A 22 -4.24 5.93 3.29
C ILE A 22 -3.63 5.12 4.46
N SER A 23 -4.47 4.39 5.18
CA SER A 23 -4.08 3.57 6.33
C SER A 23 -4.84 2.25 6.37
N VAL A 24 -4.38 1.29 7.20
CA VAL A 24 -5.10 0.01 7.42
C VAL A 24 -6.52 0.25 7.93
N ASN A 25 -6.73 1.30 8.74
CA ASN A 25 -8.03 1.60 9.35
C ASN A 25 -9.01 2.23 8.35
N ASN A 26 -8.49 2.88 7.32
CA ASN A 26 -9.29 3.59 6.32
C ASN A 26 -9.62 2.71 5.09
N ILE A 27 -9.19 1.44 5.11
CA ILE A 27 -9.53 0.44 4.09
C ILE A 27 -10.39 -0.65 4.72
N LEU A 28 -11.70 -0.57 4.51
CA LEU A 28 -12.65 -1.57 5.00
C LEU A 28 -12.75 -2.75 4.03
N LEU A 29 -12.70 -3.96 4.57
CA LEU A 29 -13.07 -5.16 3.82
C LEU A 29 -14.59 -5.34 3.89
N THR A 30 -15.22 -5.37 2.73
CA THR A 30 -16.64 -5.70 2.59
C THR A 30 -16.75 -7.12 2.07
N GLY A 31 -17.82 -7.81 2.44
CA GLY A 31 -18.01 -9.19 2.01
C GLY A 31 -19.46 -9.58 2.07
N ASN A 32 -19.96 -10.23 1.02
CA ASN A 32 -21.24 -10.90 1.06
C ASN A 32 -21.01 -12.42 1.09
N LYS A 33 -21.24 -13.02 2.26
CA LYS A 33 -21.13 -14.47 2.47
C LYS A 33 -22.00 -15.30 1.53
N LYS A 34 -23.08 -14.73 0.97
CA LYS A 34 -23.97 -15.43 0.04
C LYS A 34 -23.47 -15.44 -1.39
N THR A 35 -22.65 -14.47 -1.79
CA THR A 35 -22.17 -14.34 -3.18
C THR A 35 -20.68 -14.61 -3.32
N ASP A 36 -19.99 -14.95 -2.22
CA ASP A 36 -18.53 -15.05 -2.11
C ASP A 36 -17.79 -13.84 -2.70
N LYS A 37 -18.46 -12.68 -2.70
CA LYS A 37 -17.89 -11.42 -3.19
C LYS A 37 -17.26 -10.72 -2.01
N LEU A 38 -15.94 -10.74 -1.96
CA LEU A 38 -15.15 -9.86 -1.10
C LEU A 38 -14.83 -8.58 -1.88
N GLY A 39 -14.99 -7.43 -1.23
CA GLY A 39 -14.69 -6.12 -1.77
C GLY A 39 -13.87 -5.28 -0.79
N GLY A 40 -13.35 -4.15 -1.26
CA GLY A 40 -12.71 -3.12 -0.43
C GLY A 40 -13.40 -1.77 -0.59
N VAL A 41 -13.52 -1.03 0.50
CA VAL A 41 -14.01 0.36 0.49
C VAL A 41 -12.95 1.24 1.12
N LEU A 42 -12.66 2.36 0.45
CA LEU A 42 -11.81 3.43 1.00
C LEU A 42 -12.72 4.46 1.67
N ILE A 43 -12.42 4.79 2.92
CA ILE A 43 -13.21 5.70 3.76
C ILE A 43 -12.33 6.79 4.33
N ASP A 44 -12.93 7.73 5.06
CA ASP A 44 -12.26 8.79 5.82
C ASP A 44 -11.55 9.82 4.92
N LEU A 45 -12.30 10.86 4.55
CA LEU A 45 -11.81 11.96 3.70
C LEU A 45 -11.53 13.23 4.53
N ASP A 46 -11.40 13.12 5.85
CA ASP A 46 -11.26 14.29 6.73
C ASP A 46 -9.94 15.06 6.50
N LEU A 47 -8.90 14.36 6.02
CA LEU A 47 -7.61 14.94 5.64
C LEU A 47 -7.47 15.19 4.13
N ALA A 48 -8.53 14.91 3.35
CA ALA A 48 -8.49 15.00 1.90
C ALA A 48 -8.37 16.46 1.43
N THR A 49 -7.77 16.65 0.24
CA THR A 49 -7.67 17.99 -0.38
C THR A 49 -8.09 17.93 -1.84
N LEU A 50 -8.70 19.02 -2.30
CA LEU A 50 -8.96 19.27 -3.72
C LEU A 50 -7.66 19.66 -4.42
N MET A 51 -7.45 19.13 -5.62
CA MET A 51 -6.44 19.61 -6.57
C MET A 51 -6.98 20.89 -7.22
N SER A 52 -6.22 21.99 -7.17
CA SER A 52 -6.67 23.30 -7.69
C SER A 52 -6.31 23.45 -9.16
N ASP A 53 -7.31 23.59 -10.03
CA ASP A 53 -7.15 23.93 -11.47
C ASP A 53 -6.07 23.12 -12.20
N GLY A 54 -6.01 21.81 -11.94
CA GLY A 54 -5.03 20.90 -12.56
C GLY A 54 -3.61 21.00 -12.00
N ASN A 55 -3.38 21.90 -11.04
CA ASN A 55 -2.16 22.01 -10.27
C ASN A 55 -2.37 21.56 -8.82
N PHE A 56 -1.35 20.94 -8.27
CA PHE A 56 -1.35 20.51 -6.89
C PHE A 56 -1.11 21.72 -5.99
N GLN A 57 -1.85 21.83 -4.89
CA GLN A 57 -1.66 22.94 -3.95
C GLN A 57 -0.33 22.76 -3.23
N GLU A 58 0.57 23.74 -3.38
CA GLU A 58 1.71 23.92 -2.48
C GLU A 58 1.17 24.36 -1.11
N LYS A 59 0.82 23.40 -0.28
CA LYS A 59 0.50 23.65 1.13
C LYS A 59 1.70 23.28 1.98
N ALA A 60 1.93 24.03 3.04
CA ALA A 60 2.77 23.58 4.13
C ALA A 60 2.15 22.26 4.64
N GLN A 61 2.74 21.13 4.26
CA GLN A 61 2.31 19.84 4.79
C GLN A 61 2.68 19.82 6.26
N VAL A 62 1.69 20.07 7.11
CA VAL A 62 1.70 19.50 8.45
C VAL A 62 1.82 17.99 8.24
N MET A 63 2.72 17.33 8.98
CA MET A 63 2.94 15.89 8.98
C MET A 63 1.67 15.19 9.51
N THR A 64 0.61 15.22 8.72
CA THR A 64 -0.72 14.67 8.99
C THR A 64 -0.77 13.26 8.45
N GLY A 65 -1.39 12.36 9.21
CA GLY A 65 -1.57 10.96 8.84
C GLY A 65 -0.91 10.01 9.84
N THR A 66 -1.20 8.72 9.65
CA THR A 66 -0.64 7.68 10.51
C THR A 66 0.87 7.53 10.27
N MET A 67 1.73 7.86 11.25
CA MET A 67 3.21 7.88 11.14
C MET A 67 3.81 6.67 10.40
N GLN A 68 3.19 5.50 10.57
CA GLN A 68 3.53 4.23 9.93
C GLN A 68 3.58 4.30 8.41
N PHE A 69 2.75 5.14 7.79
CA PHE A 69 2.47 5.11 6.35
C PHE A 69 2.97 6.34 5.60
N ILE A 70 3.47 7.38 6.27
CA ILE A 70 3.96 8.60 5.63
C ILE A 70 5.00 8.29 4.53
N ALA A 71 4.85 8.93 3.37
CA ALA A 71 5.72 8.78 2.19
C ALA A 71 7.13 9.37 2.44
N LEU A 72 8.12 8.88 1.69
CA LEU A 72 9.53 9.29 1.86
C LEU A 72 9.74 10.78 1.67
N ASP A 73 9.24 11.35 0.57
CA ASP A 73 9.43 12.77 0.27
C ASP A 73 8.81 13.67 1.36
N ILE A 74 7.67 13.26 1.93
CA ILE A 74 7.02 13.98 3.04
C ILE A 74 7.90 13.94 4.30
N LEU A 75 8.47 12.78 4.60
CA LEU A 75 9.38 12.63 5.74
C LEU A 75 10.66 13.46 5.54
N GLU A 76 11.30 13.38 4.38
CA GLU A 76 12.54 14.10 4.05
C GLU A 76 12.38 15.62 4.27
N ASN A 77 11.29 16.18 3.73
CA ASN A 77 11.00 17.62 3.88
C ASN A 77 10.70 18.04 5.33
N SER A 78 10.29 17.13 6.21
CA SER A 78 10.02 17.46 7.62
C SER A 78 11.27 17.74 8.46
N PHE A 79 12.46 17.29 8.00
CA PHE A 79 13.71 17.45 8.75
C PHE A 79 14.88 18.04 7.94
N GLU A 80 14.84 18.07 6.61
CA GLU A 80 15.97 18.57 5.81
C GLU A 80 15.93 20.08 5.53
N THR A 81 14.78 20.74 5.44
CA THR A 81 14.73 22.20 5.15
C THR A 81 13.44 22.85 5.65
N THR A 82 13.55 23.79 6.59
CA THR A 82 12.44 24.66 7.00
C THR A 82 12.10 25.62 5.86
N GLY A 83 11.08 25.29 5.06
CA GLY A 83 10.54 26.18 4.03
C GLY A 83 10.33 25.55 2.64
N THR A 84 10.66 24.28 2.44
CA THR A 84 10.36 23.56 1.19
C THR A 84 8.89 23.13 1.17
N PHE A 85 8.16 23.53 0.13
CA PHE A 85 6.79 23.09 -0.10
C PHE A 85 6.80 21.72 -0.79
N VAL A 86 6.15 20.73 -0.18
CA VAL A 86 5.89 19.46 -0.84
C VAL A 86 4.60 19.60 -1.63
N THR A 87 4.70 19.42 -2.94
CA THR A 87 3.54 19.34 -3.81
C THR A 87 2.77 18.05 -3.49
N ASP A 88 1.59 18.15 -2.88
CA ASP A 88 0.69 17.00 -2.65
C ASP A 88 0.56 16.19 -3.96
N SER A 89 0.61 14.85 -3.92
CA SER A 89 0.60 14.04 -5.13
C SER A 89 -0.12 12.71 -4.92
N TYR A 90 -0.87 12.27 -5.93
CA TYR A 90 -1.51 10.94 -5.95
C TYR A 90 -0.48 9.81 -5.81
N ARG A 91 0.77 10.05 -6.22
CA ARG A 91 1.90 9.14 -6.03
C ARG A 91 2.14 8.83 -4.54
N TYR A 92 1.98 9.82 -3.67
CA TYR A 92 2.17 9.62 -2.23
C TYR A 92 1.10 8.71 -1.65
N ASP A 93 -0.16 8.93 -1.99
CA ASP A 93 -1.24 8.02 -1.58
C ASP A 93 -0.98 6.58 -2.09
N LEU A 94 -0.47 6.41 -3.31
CA LEU A 94 -0.07 5.09 -3.84
C LEU A 94 1.14 4.47 -3.12
N GLU A 95 2.10 5.27 -2.67
CA GLU A 95 3.20 4.82 -1.80
C GLU A 95 2.68 4.36 -0.43
N LEU A 96 1.73 5.09 0.15
CA LEU A 96 1.05 4.68 1.38
C LEU A 96 0.35 3.32 1.19
N PHE A 97 -0.34 3.09 0.06
CA PHE A 97 -0.93 1.78 -0.25
C PHE A 97 0.10 0.65 -0.26
N LEU A 98 1.31 0.88 -0.81
CA LEU A 98 2.40 -0.10 -0.75
C LEU A 98 2.81 -0.38 0.70
N TYR A 99 2.99 0.67 1.52
CA TYR A 99 3.36 0.48 2.93
C TYR A 99 2.29 -0.26 3.72
N VAL A 100 1.01 0.04 3.51
CA VAL A 100 -0.12 -0.69 4.11
C VAL A 100 -0.08 -2.16 3.68
N LEU A 101 0.16 -2.46 2.39
CA LEU A 101 0.25 -3.83 1.90
C LEU A 101 1.40 -4.60 2.54
N VAL A 102 2.59 -4.02 2.58
CA VAL A 102 3.78 -4.65 3.19
C VAL A 102 3.55 -4.86 4.69
N TRP A 103 3.02 -3.85 5.39
CA TRP A 103 2.67 -3.93 6.80
C TRP A 103 1.69 -5.08 7.06
N MET A 104 0.63 -5.20 6.25
CA MET A 104 -0.35 -6.28 6.38
C MET A 104 0.30 -7.66 6.22
N CYS A 105 1.15 -7.83 5.21
CA CYS A 105 1.83 -9.10 4.93
C CYS A 105 2.81 -9.53 6.02
N ILE A 106 3.41 -8.58 6.75
CA ILE A 106 4.35 -8.86 7.86
C ILE A 106 3.62 -8.97 9.19
N SER A 107 2.55 -8.21 9.41
CA SER A 107 1.89 -8.09 10.71
C SER A 107 0.74 -9.08 10.92
N ARG A 108 0.12 -9.58 9.84
CA ARG A 108 -1.03 -10.50 9.90
C ARG A 108 -0.65 -11.94 9.56
N GLY A 109 -1.55 -12.88 9.81
CA GLY A 109 -1.34 -14.30 9.53
C GLY A 109 -0.45 -15.01 10.56
N TRP A 110 -0.28 -14.42 11.74
CA TRP A 110 0.40 -15.02 12.90
C TRP A 110 -0.62 -15.30 14.01
N LYS A 111 -0.30 -16.25 14.89
CA LYS A 111 -1.03 -16.37 16.16
C LYS A 111 -0.74 -15.11 17.01
N LYS A 112 -1.67 -14.74 17.88
CA LYS A 112 -1.54 -13.54 18.72
C LYS A 112 -0.24 -13.62 19.52
N GLY A 113 0.60 -12.58 19.44
CA GLY A 113 1.87 -12.48 20.15
C GLY A 113 3.00 -13.36 19.60
N THR A 114 2.83 -13.99 18.43
CA THR A 114 3.84 -14.91 17.86
C THR A 114 4.50 -14.38 16.58
N ASN A 115 4.35 -13.08 16.28
CA ASN A 115 4.97 -12.50 15.08
C ASN A 115 6.47 -12.29 15.32
N PRO A 116 7.37 -13.02 14.65
CA PRO A 116 8.82 -12.88 14.84
C PRO A 116 9.38 -11.58 14.22
N HIS A 117 8.55 -10.79 13.57
CA HIS A 117 8.95 -9.61 12.79
C HIS A 117 8.23 -8.33 13.22
N GLU A 118 7.56 -8.32 14.38
CA GLU A 118 6.86 -7.14 14.91
C GLU A 118 7.81 -5.93 15.06
N THR A 119 9.02 -6.16 15.56
CA THR A 119 10.06 -5.11 15.72
C THR A 119 10.62 -4.58 14.40
N PHE A 120 10.42 -5.28 13.28
CA PHE A 120 10.83 -4.76 11.98
C PHE A 120 9.90 -3.63 11.56
N VAL A 121 8.59 -3.85 11.72
CA VAL A 121 7.55 -2.91 11.29
C VAL A 121 7.49 -1.70 12.21
N SER A 122 7.82 -1.86 13.51
CA SER A 122 7.89 -0.74 14.45
C SER A 122 8.81 0.40 14.00
N LYS A 123 9.91 0.05 13.32
CA LYS A 123 10.88 1.03 12.78
C LYS A 123 10.30 1.98 11.74
N TRP A 124 9.13 1.69 11.19
CA TRP A 124 8.43 2.59 10.27
C TRP A 124 7.60 3.66 10.99
N TYR A 125 7.53 3.63 12.33
CA TYR A 125 6.79 4.62 13.13
C TYR A 125 7.39 4.91 14.52
N THR A 126 8.57 4.38 14.84
CA THR A 126 9.28 4.65 16.10
C THR A 126 10.60 5.36 15.84
N GLY A 127 10.88 6.43 16.58
CA GLY A 127 12.09 7.23 16.46
C GLY A 127 11.81 8.62 15.89
N THR A 128 12.88 9.32 15.52
CA THR A 128 12.82 10.61 14.84
C THR A 128 12.35 10.46 13.38
N ALA A 129 11.85 11.54 12.78
CA ALA A 129 11.43 11.53 11.37
C ALA A 129 12.58 11.10 10.43
N GLN A 130 13.82 11.53 10.72
CA GLN A 130 15.02 11.15 9.98
C GLN A 130 15.34 9.65 10.10
N GLU A 131 15.19 9.07 11.28
CA GLU A 131 15.37 7.62 11.48
C GLU A 131 14.29 6.83 10.74
N ILE A 132 13.02 7.25 10.81
CA ILE A 132 11.92 6.61 10.10
C ILE A 132 12.16 6.67 8.59
N HIS A 133 12.53 7.85 8.06
CA HIS A 133 12.90 8.04 6.65
C HIS A 133 14.01 7.09 6.23
N SER A 134 15.12 7.06 6.98
CA SER A 134 16.27 6.21 6.68
C SER A 134 15.89 4.73 6.61
N HIS A 135 15.06 4.27 7.57
CA HIS A 135 14.58 2.89 7.57
C HIS A 135 13.68 2.57 6.36
N LYS A 136 12.76 3.46 6.01
CA LYS A 136 11.87 3.29 4.84
C LYS A 136 12.66 3.33 3.53
N GLN A 137 13.57 4.28 3.39
CA GLN A 137 14.39 4.46 2.19
C GLN A 137 15.30 3.25 1.96
N LEU A 138 15.88 2.70 3.03
CA LEU A 138 16.63 1.44 2.96
C LEU A 138 15.72 0.27 2.61
N SER A 139 14.50 0.23 3.16
CA SER A 139 13.54 -0.85 2.95
C SER A 139 13.14 -0.98 1.48
N ILE A 140 12.99 0.14 0.75
CA ILE A 140 12.64 0.11 -0.67
C ILE A 140 13.80 -0.25 -1.60
N LYS A 141 15.05 -0.37 -1.15
CA LYS A 141 16.20 -0.77 -2.00
C LYS A 141 16.16 -2.27 -2.33
N PHE A 142 16.62 -2.66 -3.52
CA PHE A 142 16.41 -4.02 -4.07
C PHE A 142 16.84 -5.14 -3.10
N VAL A 143 18.08 -5.07 -2.58
CA VAL A 143 18.64 -6.08 -1.68
C VAL A 143 17.85 -6.16 -0.36
N SER A 144 17.51 -5.01 0.22
CA SER A 144 16.72 -4.93 1.45
C SER A 144 15.31 -5.44 1.25
N PHE A 145 14.67 -5.07 0.13
CA PHE A 145 13.30 -5.43 -0.16
C PHE A 145 13.11 -6.93 -0.29
N VAL A 146 14.08 -7.63 -0.90
CA VAL A 146 14.09 -9.11 -0.92
C VAL A 146 14.07 -9.68 0.51
N LYS A 147 14.85 -9.12 1.44
CA LYS A 147 14.84 -9.51 2.86
C LYS A 147 13.48 -9.25 3.53
N ILE A 148 12.77 -8.21 3.12
CA ILE A 148 11.41 -7.89 3.60
C ILE A 148 10.42 -8.96 3.14
N LEU A 149 10.49 -9.40 1.88
CA LEU A 149 9.62 -10.45 1.37
C LEU A 149 9.79 -11.78 2.13
N PHE A 150 10.96 -12.05 2.72
CA PHE A 150 11.16 -13.21 3.59
C PHE A 150 10.47 -13.09 4.96
N LYS A 151 10.05 -11.89 5.36
CA LYS A 151 9.34 -11.63 6.63
C LYS A 151 7.82 -11.79 6.53
N PHE A 152 7.30 -12.10 5.34
CA PHE A 152 5.85 -12.26 5.17
C PHE A 152 5.39 -13.54 5.87
N SER A 153 4.22 -13.49 6.51
CA SER A 153 3.56 -14.71 6.96
C SER A 153 3.32 -15.66 5.77
N SER A 154 3.32 -16.96 6.04
CA SER A 154 3.00 -18.00 5.05
C SER A 154 1.64 -17.78 4.38
N MET A 155 0.70 -17.13 5.07
CA MET A 155 -0.60 -16.72 4.53
C MET A 155 -0.49 -15.79 3.31
N PHE A 156 0.59 -15.02 3.19
CA PHE A 156 0.79 -14.03 2.13
C PHE A 156 1.90 -14.40 1.16
N LYS A 157 2.28 -15.69 1.07
CA LYS A 157 3.36 -16.16 0.20
C LYS A 157 3.14 -15.77 -1.28
N ASP A 158 1.89 -15.88 -1.73
CA ASP A 158 1.50 -15.66 -3.14
C ASP A 158 1.40 -14.15 -3.49
N VAL A 159 1.37 -13.29 -2.47
CA VAL A 159 1.31 -11.82 -2.62
C VAL A 159 2.69 -11.21 -2.86
N LYS A 160 3.79 -11.95 -2.61
CA LYS A 160 5.17 -11.45 -2.75
C LYS A 160 5.47 -10.91 -4.16
N GLY A 161 4.98 -11.59 -5.19
CA GLY A 161 5.16 -11.17 -6.59
C GLY A 161 4.49 -9.82 -6.87
N LEU A 162 3.24 -9.66 -6.40
CA LEU A 162 2.49 -8.41 -6.49
C LEU A 162 3.21 -7.26 -5.78
N VAL A 163 3.62 -7.48 -4.52
CA VAL A 163 4.31 -6.45 -3.73
C VAL A 163 5.61 -5.99 -4.39
N LYS A 164 6.38 -6.93 -4.94
CA LYS A 164 7.61 -6.61 -5.70
C LYS A 164 7.29 -5.76 -6.93
N LYS A 165 6.29 -6.18 -7.72
CA LYS A 165 5.87 -5.44 -8.92
C LYS A 165 5.38 -4.04 -8.59
N PHE A 166 4.58 -3.89 -7.53
CA PHE A 166 4.07 -2.59 -7.07
C PHE A 166 5.23 -1.66 -6.65
N ARG A 167 6.19 -2.15 -5.85
CA ARG A 167 7.41 -1.40 -5.51
C ARG A 167 8.20 -0.98 -6.74
N ASP A 168 8.38 -1.87 -7.71
CA ASP A 168 9.14 -1.57 -8.93
C ASP A 168 8.46 -0.49 -9.78
N LEU A 169 7.12 -0.55 -9.88
CA LEU A 169 6.34 0.46 -10.60
C LEU A 169 6.45 1.85 -9.95
N LEU A 170 6.41 1.93 -8.61
CA LEU A 170 6.50 3.20 -7.89
C LEU A 170 7.90 3.82 -7.94
N PHE A 171 8.95 3.04 -7.69
CA PHE A 171 10.28 3.60 -7.40
C PHE A 171 11.32 3.40 -8.52
N PHE A 172 11.06 2.51 -9.49
CA PHE A 172 12.06 2.11 -10.48
C PHE A 172 11.55 2.08 -11.92
N SER A 173 10.28 2.46 -12.14
CA SER A 173 9.78 2.65 -13.49
C SER A 173 10.43 3.88 -14.11
N LYS A 174 10.67 3.85 -15.43
CA LYS A 174 11.16 5.01 -16.20
C LYS A 174 10.13 6.17 -16.26
N ILE A 175 8.98 6.00 -15.61
CA ILE A 175 7.96 7.02 -15.50
C ILE A 175 8.52 8.09 -14.56
N LYS A 176 8.99 9.20 -15.13
CA LYS A 176 9.53 10.37 -14.41
C LYS A 176 8.42 11.04 -13.59
N THR A 177 7.99 10.43 -12.50
CA THR A 177 7.03 11.01 -11.54
C THR A 177 7.73 11.58 -10.31
N GLN A 178 9.02 11.92 -10.44
CA GLN A 178 9.78 12.63 -9.39
C GLN A 178 9.19 14.01 -9.08
N THR A 179 8.47 14.59 -10.02
CA THR A 179 7.62 15.74 -9.75
C THR A 179 6.20 15.21 -9.78
N GLY A 180 5.46 15.35 -8.67
CA GLY A 180 4.02 15.13 -8.61
C GLY A 180 3.29 16.14 -9.50
N ASN A 181 3.60 16.19 -10.78
CA ASN A 181 2.88 16.93 -11.80
C ASN A 181 2.04 15.92 -12.60
N LEU A 182 0.95 16.38 -13.20
CA LEU A 182 -0.05 15.56 -13.87
C LEU A 182 0.45 15.02 -15.24
N ASP A 183 1.62 14.38 -15.26
CA ASP A 183 1.94 13.41 -16.30
C ASP A 183 0.97 12.24 -16.11
N ASP A 184 -0.14 12.27 -16.84
CA ASP A 184 -1.17 11.23 -17.00
C ASP A 184 -1.18 10.16 -15.87
N PRO A 185 -1.99 10.34 -14.78
CA PRO A 185 -2.03 9.43 -13.65
C PRO A 185 -2.24 7.96 -14.03
N ASN A 186 -2.89 7.70 -15.16
CA ASN A 186 -3.15 6.36 -15.68
C ASN A 186 -1.84 5.57 -15.91
N LYS A 187 -0.74 6.26 -16.23
CA LYS A 187 0.60 5.64 -16.36
C LYS A 187 1.04 4.90 -15.10
N LEU A 188 0.56 5.32 -13.92
CA LEU A 188 0.86 4.66 -12.66
C LEU A 188 -0.29 3.76 -12.20
N TYR A 189 -1.54 4.23 -12.29
CA TYR A 189 -2.70 3.45 -11.85
C TYR A 189 -2.94 2.17 -12.66
N GLU A 190 -2.92 2.25 -14.00
CA GLU A 190 -3.25 1.09 -14.84
C GLU A 190 -2.27 -0.07 -14.62
N PRO A 191 -0.92 0.13 -14.61
CA PRO A 191 0.00 -0.97 -14.36
C PRO A 191 -0.11 -1.54 -12.94
N ILE A 192 -0.43 -0.71 -11.94
CA ILE A 192 -0.64 -1.17 -10.56
C ILE A 192 -1.90 -2.05 -10.52
N ILE A 193 -3.02 -1.57 -11.05
CA ILE A 193 -4.30 -2.30 -11.06
C ILE A 193 -4.16 -3.60 -11.85
N ALA A 194 -3.50 -3.58 -13.01
CA ALA A 194 -3.21 -4.78 -13.79
C ALA A 194 -2.38 -5.80 -13.00
N ALA A 195 -1.40 -5.36 -12.20
CA ALA A 195 -0.64 -6.26 -11.33
C ALA A 195 -1.54 -6.90 -10.26
N PHE A 196 -2.46 -6.14 -9.65
CA PHE A 196 -3.44 -6.68 -8.69
C PHE A 196 -4.39 -7.68 -9.36
N ASP A 197 -4.95 -7.34 -10.51
CA ASP A 197 -5.91 -8.19 -11.22
C ASP A 197 -5.24 -9.50 -11.67
N SER A 198 -3.98 -9.45 -12.14
CA SER A 198 -3.19 -10.65 -12.45
C SER A 198 -2.93 -11.51 -11.21
N ALA A 199 -2.56 -10.91 -10.08
CA ALA A 199 -2.33 -11.66 -8.84
C ALA A 199 -3.62 -12.32 -8.32
N ILE A 200 -4.76 -11.62 -8.41
CA ILE A 200 -6.08 -12.15 -8.04
C ILE A 200 -6.46 -13.32 -8.95
N HIS A 201 -6.20 -13.22 -10.26
CA HIS A 201 -6.45 -14.29 -11.21
C HIS A 201 -5.66 -15.56 -10.84
N SER A 202 -4.34 -15.43 -10.65
CA SER A 202 -3.48 -16.57 -10.29
C SER A 202 -3.87 -17.22 -8.96
N LEU A 203 -4.35 -16.44 -7.99
CA LEU A 203 -4.88 -16.97 -6.73
C LEU A 203 -6.13 -17.82 -6.95
N LYS A 204 -7.07 -17.35 -7.78
CA LYS A 204 -8.29 -18.10 -8.11
C LYS A 204 -7.98 -19.39 -8.86
N GLU A 205 -7.04 -19.36 -9.79
CA GLU A 205 -6.59 -20.57 -10.50
C GLU A 205 -5.95 -21.59 -9.55
N SER A 206 -5.08 -21.12 -8.65
CA SER A 206 -4.42 -21.97 -7.65
C SER A 206 -5.42 -22.63 -6.69
N GLN A 207 -6.49 -21.91 -6.31
CA GLN A 207 -7.57 -22.44 -5.48
C GLN A 207 -8.45 -23.44 -6.23
N ALA A 208 -8.74 -23.20 -7.52
CA ALA A 208 -9.52 -24.12 -8.34
C ALA A 208 -8.77 -25.45 -8.63
N MET A 209 -7.44 -25.43 -8.63
CA MET A 209 -6.59 -26.62 -8.83
C MET A 209 -6.36 -27.48 -7.56
N GLN A 210 -6.85 -27.05 -6.39
CA GLN A 210 -6.86 -27.88 -5.17
C GLN A 210 -8.26 -28.46 -4.92
N PRO A 211 -8.63 -29.60 -5.53
CA PRO A 211 -9.91 -30.25 -5.23
C PRO A 211 -9.93 -30.74 -3.78
N GLU A 212 -11.09 -30.59 -3.12
CA GLU A 212 -11.39 -31.14 -1.78
C GLU A 212 -11.03 -32.63 -1.73
N ASN A 213 -9.87 -32.97 -1.16
CA ASN A 213 -9.52 -34.35 -0.85
C ASN A 213 -8.90 -34.42 0.55
N SER A 214 -9.71 -34.07 1.55
CA SER A 214 -9.46 -34.37 2.97
C SER A 214 -10.75 -34.33 3.79
N ARG A 215 -11.83 -34.95 3.28
CA ARG A 215 -12.83 -35.55 4.18
C ARG A 215 -12.49 -37.02 4.33
N SER A 216 -11.48 -37.28 5.17
CA SER A 216 -11.25 -38.60 5.73
C SER A 216 -12.52 -38.98 6.49
N ILE A 217 -13.25 -39.95 5.97
CA ILE A 217 -14.31 -40.65 6.71
C ILE A 217 -13.56 -41.51 7.73
N GLU A 218 -13.53 -41.09 9.00
CA GLU A 218 -13.25 -42.04 10.08
C GLU A 218 -14.52 -42.86 10.33
N PRO A 219 -14.45 -44.21 10.28
CA PRO A 219 -15.55 -45.05 10.72
C PRO A 219 -15.61 -45.00 12.26
N ILE A 220 -16.80 -44.73 12.77
CA ILE A 220 -17.12 -44.84 14.19
C ILE A 220 -17.03 -46.34 14.55
N SER A 221 -16.09 -46.69 15.43
CA SER A 221 -16.09 -47.93 16.22
C SER A 221 -16.60 -47.67 17.62
#